data_AF-A0A7X5ZV71-F1
#
_entry.id   AF-A0A7X5ZV71-F1
#
_cell.length_a   1.000
_cell.length_b   1.000
_cell.length_c   1.000
_cell.angle_alpha   90.00
_cell.angle_beta   90.00
_cell.angle_gamma   90.00
#
_symmetry.space_group_name_H-M   'P 1'
#
loop_
_entity.id
_entity.type
_entity.pdbx_description
1 polymer ?
#
loop_
_entity_poly.entity_id
_entity_poly.type
_entity_poly.pdbx_seq_one_letter_code
_entity_poly.pdbx_strand_id
1 'polypeptide(L)'
;MADKHWEKVSGEDDDWDHAIAARLEGATVLVGLTHREAAGERREQFFGTVMEVDPAEGITLRLEGRRRGEIVRLPPQLDAFEPAGPGIYELKDADDRVIDPDFTASWTLSRPN
;
A
#
# COMPACT_ATOMS: atom_id res chain seq x y z
N MET A 1 44.96 -19.64 13.89
CA MET A 1 44.13 -18.58 13.29
C MET A 1 43.22 -19.29 12.31
N ALA A 2 41.96 -19.47 12.65
CA ALA A 2 40.93 -19.99 11.76
C ALA A 2 39.63 -19.31 12.18
N ASP A 3 39.44 -18.17 11.54
CA ASP A 3 38.20 -17.49 11.17
C ASP A 3 36.88 -18.15 11.62
N LYS A 4 36.11 -17.30 12.32
CA LYS A 4 34.72 -17.53 12.72
C LYS A 4 33.84 -17.65 11.47
N HIS A 5 33.41 -18.85 11.13
CA HIS A 5 32.24 -19.02 10.27
C HIS A 5 31.00 -19.05 11.17
N TRP A 6 30.32 -17.92 11.26
CA TRP A 6 28.99 -17.86 11.87
C TRP A 6 28.02 -18.53 10.89
N GLU A 7 27.30 -19.56 11.32
CA GLU A 7 26.03 -19.91 10.68
C GLU A 7 25.04 -18.81 11.07
N LYS A 8 24.64 -17.95 10.13
CA LYS A 8 23.38 -17.22 10.30
C LYS A 8 22.34 -18.28 10.05
N VAL A 9 21.73 -18.73 11.14
CA VAL A 9 20.36 -19.19 11.09
C VAL A 9 19.57 -17.96 10.67
N SER A 10 19.41 -17.80 9.35
CA SER A 10 18.45 -16.88 8.76
C SER A 10 17.09 -17.32 9.28
N GLY A 11 16.57 -16.62 10.29
CA GLY A 11 15.16 -16.71 10.63
C GLY A 11 14.41 -16.26 9.40
N GLU A 12 13.82 -17.22 8.72
CA GLU A 12 12.83 -17.04 7.66
C GLU A 12 11.64 -16.28 8.29
N ASP A 13 11.60 -14.97 8.07
CA ASP A 13 10.35 -14.19 8.10
C ASP A 13 9.65 -14.53 6.76
N ASP A 14 9.06 -15.72 6.69
CA ASP A 14 8.67 -16.41 5.45
C ASP A 14 7.48 -15.77 4.69
N ASP A 15 6.85 -14.72 5.23
CA ASP A 15 5.64 -14.10 4.68
C ASP A 15 5.85 -12.67 4.15
N TRP A 16 7.06 -12.09 4.29
CA TRP A 16 7.34 -10.73 3.84
C TRP A 16 8.17 -10.66 2.55
N ASP A 17 7.52 -10.30 1.45
CA ASP A 17 8.17 -10.06 0.16
C ASP A 17 9.01 -8.78 0.15
N HIS A 18 10.26 -8.87 0.61
CA HIS A 18 11.23 -7.77 0.55
C HIS A 18 11.40 -7.15 -0.85
N ALA A 19 11.22 -7.96 -1.91
CA ALA A 19 11.29 -7.47 -3.28
C ALA A 19 10.11 -6.56 -3.65
N ILE A 20 8.91 -6.85 -3.15
CA ILE A 20 7.73 -5.99 -3.34
C ILE A 20 7.85 -4.75 -2.44
N ALA A 21 8.26 -4.92 -1.18
CA ALA A 21 8.47 -3.81 -0.26
C ALA A 21 9.41 -2.74 -0.85
N ALA A 22 10.57 -3.16 -1.37
CA ALA A 22 11.54 -2.25 -1.99
C ALA A 22 11.02 -1.57 -3.27
N ARG A 23 10.05 -2.18 -3.96
CA ARG A 23 9.40 -1.58 -5.15
C ARG A 23 8.27 -0.64 -4.77
N LEU A 24 7.65 -0.83 -3.61
CA LEU A 24 6.61 0.03 -3.10
C LEU A 24 7.19 1.34 -2.58
N GLU A 25 8.33 1.33 -1.91
CA GLU A 25 8.98 2.55 -1.42
C GLU A 25 9.20 3.58 -2.55
N GLY A 26 8.62 4.78 -2.39
CA GLY A 26 8.68 5.85 -3.40
C GLY A 26 7.73 5.70 -4.58
N ALA A 27 7.01 4.59 -4.69
CA ALA A 27 6.05 4.34 -5.77
C ALA A 27 4.74 5.10 -5.55
N THR A 28 4.08 5.44 -6.66
CA THR A 28 2.74 6.04 -6.64
C THR A 28 1.69 4.95 -6.60
N VAL A 29 0.87 4.93 -5.54
CA VAL A 29 -0.15 3.90 -5.34
C VAL A 29 -1.53 4.51 -5.35
N LEU A 30 -2.42 3.94 -6.16
CA LEU A 30 -3.85 4.20 -6.12
C LEU A 30 -4.52 3.22 -5.15
N VAL A 31 -5.14 3.73 -4.10
CA VAL A 31 -5.79 2.95 -3.05
C VAL A 31 -7.31 3.05 -3.18
N GLY A 32 -7.98 1.90 -3.24
CA GLY A 32 -9.44 1.77 -3.17
C GLY A 32 -9.88 1.14 -1.85
N LEU A 33 -10.60 1.89 -1.02
CA LEU A 33 -11.24 1.38 0.19
C LEU A 33 -12.72 1.14 -0.03
N THR A 34 -13.18 -0.05 0.31
CA THR A 34 -14.59 -0.40 0.32
C THR A 34 -15.06 -0.58 1.76
N HIS A 35 -15.84 0.37 2.27
CA HIS A 35 -16.47 0.29 3.57
C HIS A 35 -17.79 -0.47 3.45
N ARG A 36 -17.86 -1.65 4.08
CA ARG A 36 -19.08 -2.44 4.21
C ARG A 36 -19.70 -2.17 5.57
N GLU A 37 -20.86 -1.52 5.56
CA GLU A 37 -21.64 -1.14 6.73
C GLU A 37 -23.06 -1.70 6.64
N ALA A 38 -23.81 -1.72 7.76
CA ALA A 38 -25.19 -2.22 7.77
C ALA A 38 -26.12 -1.46 6.79
N ALA A 39 -25.81 -0.19 6.52
CA ALA A 39 -26.57 0.67 5.60
C ALA A 39 -26.19 0.48 4.11
N GLY A 40 -25.12 -0.26 3.80
CA GLY A 40 -24.66 -0.48 2.43
C GLY A 40 -23.13 -0.45 2.28
N GLU A 41 -22.69 -0.42 1.02
CA GLU A 41 -21.29 -0.34 0.64
C GLU A 41 -20.95 1.10 0.23
N ARG A 42 -19.94 1.71 0.87
CA ARG A 42 -19.34 2.97 0.43
C ARG A 42 -17.95 2.69 -0.11
N ARG A 43 -17.67 3.17 -1.33
CA ARG A 43 -16.33 3.11 -1.93
C ARG A 43 -15.67 4.47 -1.77
N GLU A 44 -14.40 4.46 -1.41
CA GLU A 44 -13.53 5.62 -1.33
C GLU A 44 -12.25 5.29 -2.09
N GLN A 45 -11.74 6.24 -2.86
CA GLN A 45 -10.47 6.10 -3.57
C GLN A 45 -9.59 7.30 -3.29
N PHE A 46 -8.29 7.06 -3.13
CA PHE A 46 -7.27 8.09 -3.01
C PHE A 46 -5.95 7.56 -3.55
N PHE A 47 -5.01 8.45 -3.83
CA PHE A 47 -3.67 8.06 -4.27
C PHE A 47 -2.62 8.85 -3.51
N GLY A 48 -1.41 8.30 -3.47
CA GLY A 48 -0.28 8.94 -2.82
C GLY A 48 1.02 8.24 -3.12
N THR A 49 2.11 8.86 -2.67
CA THR A 49 3.45 8.28 -2.73
C THR A 49 3.71 7.50 -1.46
N VAL A 50 4.22 6.27 -1.59
CA VAL A 50 4.69 5.49 -0.43
C VAL A 50 5.97 6.14 0.10
N MET A 51 5.96 6.45 1.39
CA MET A 51 7.08 7.06 2.09
C MET A 51 7.95 6.03 2.81
N GLU A 52 7.32 4.98 3.33
CA GLU A 52 7.97 3.94 4.15
C GLU A 52 7.13 2.65 4.08
N VAL A 53 7.80 1.50 4.03
CA VAL A 53 7.17 0.18 4.05
C VAL A 53 7.85 -0.62 5.15
N ASP A 54 7.09 -0.95 6.20
CA ASP A 54 7.62 -1.69 7.34
C ASP A 54 6.67 -2.83 7.75
N PRO A 55 7.17 -4.04 8.01
CA PRO A 55 6.34 -5.19 8.35
C PRO A 55 5.66 -5.08 9.73
N ALA A 56 6.26 -4.36 10.68
CA ALA A 56 5.72 -4.19 12.03
C ALA A 56 4.78 -2.96 12.09
N GLU A 57 5.18 -1.90 11.41
CA GLU A 57 4.53 -0.60 11.51
C GLU A 57 3.49 -0.36 10.40
N GLY A 58 3.60 -1.04 9.26
CA GLY A 58 2.70 -0.89 8.11
C GLY A 58 3.30 -0.08 6.97
N ILE A 59 2.43 0.30 6.02
CA ILE A 59 2.84 1.01 4.81
C ILE A 59 2.37 2.45 4.93
N THR A 60 3.32 3.37 5.00
CA THR A 60 3.05 4.80 5.17
C THR A 60 3.00 5.46 3.81
N LEU A 61 1.86 6.07 3.47
CA LEU A 61 1.68 6.81 2.24
C LEU A 61 1.41 8.28 2.55
N ARG A 62 2.03 9.15 1.75
CA ARG A 62 1.67 10.56 1.71
C ARG A 62 0.70 10.78 0.57
N LEU A 63 -0.53 11.14 0.93
CA LEU A 63 -1.58 11.40 -0.03
C LEU A 63 -1.26 12.61 -0.90
N GLU A 64 -1.79 12.56 -2.12
CA GLU A 64 -1.73 13.62 -3.12
C GLU A 64 -3.14 14.07 -3.52
N GLY A 65 -3.24 14.97 -4.50
CA GLY A 65 -4.53 15.53 -4.93
C GLY A 65 -5.18 16.43 -3.87
N ARG A 66 -6.48 16.28 -3.62
CA ARG A 66 -7.21 17.06 -2.61
C ARG A 66 -6.74 16.86 -1.18
N ARG A 67 -6.21 15.68 -0.86
CA ARG A 67 -5.67 15.36 0.48
C ARG A 67 -4.15 15.49 0.53
N ARG A 68 -3.58 16.30 -0.38
CA ARG A 68 -2.13 16.48 -0.50
C ARG A 68 -1.49 16.86 0.83
N GLY A 69 -0.51 16.06 1.23
CA GLY A 69 0.28 16.26 2.45
C GLY A 69 -0.28 15.54 3.68
N GLU A 70 -1.43 14.89 3.55
CA GLU A 70 -1.91 13.99 4.59
C GLU A 70 -1.10 12.68 4.57
N ILE A 71 -0.89 12.10 5.76
CA ILE A 71 -0.18 10.83 5.92
C ILE A 71 -1.20 9.78 6.35
N VAL A 72 -1.29 8.71 5.58
CA VAL A 72 -2.09 7.54 5.91
C VAL A 72 -1.19 6.33 6.09
N ARG A 73 -1.62 5.44 6.98
CA ARG A 73 -0.93 4.18 7.21
C ARG A 73 -1.85 3.01 6.90
N LEU A 74 -1.41 2.17 5.98
CA LEU A 74 -2.12 0.99 5.54
C LEU A 74 -1.55 -0.25 6.24
N PRO A 75 -2.35 -1.33 6.33
CA PRO A 75 -1.86 -2.61 6.82
C PRO A 75 -0.62 -3.07 6.03
N PRO A 76 0.34 -3.76 6.67
CA PRO A 76 1.50 -4.38 6.01
C PRO A 76 1.07 -5.61 5.19
N GLN A 77 0.19 -5.42 4.20
CA GLN A 77 -0.35 -6.48 3.35
C GLN A 77 0.13 -6.25 1.93
N LEU A 78 1.28 -6.82 1.58
CA LEU A 78 1.90 -6.66 0.26
C LEU A 78 1.06 -7.29 -0.85
N ASP A 79 0.36 -8.40 -0.57
CA ASP A 79 -0.60 -9.04 -1.48
C ASP A 79 -1.76 -8.15 -1.91
N ALA A 80 -2.06 -7.09 -1.16
CA ALA A 80 -3.10 -6.13 -1.55
C ALA A 80 -2.65 -5.20 -2.67
N PHE A 81 -1.34 -5.14 -2.99
CA PHE A 81 -0.76 -4.26 -3.99
C PHE A 81 -0.51 -5.01 -5.29
N GLU A 82 -1.16 -4.56 -6.36
CA GLU A 82 -0.98 -5.09 -7.69
C GLU A 82 -0.33 -4.03 -8.59
N PRO A 83 0.59 -4.40 -9.50
CA PRO A 83 1.18 -3.45 -10.43
C PRO A 83 0.08 -2.83 -11.29
N ALA A 84 0.03 -1.51 -11.32
CA ALA A 84 -0.96 -0.80 -12.10
C ALA A 84 -0.53 -0.72 -13.57
N GLY A 85 -1.51 -0.76 -14.47
CA GLY A 85 -1.25 -0.54 -15.88
C GLY A 85 -0.98 0.95 -16.15
N PRO A 86 -0.16 1.27 -17.17
CA PRO A 86 -0.03 2.66 -17.61
C PRO A 86 -1.38 3.19 -18.10
N GLY A 87 -1.72 4.42 -17.73
CA GLY A 87 -3.02 5.01 -18.02
C GLY A 87 -3.41 6.15 -17.08
N ILE A 88 -4.51 6.82 -17.41
CA ILE A 88 -5.09 7.87 -16.58
C ILE A 88 -6.23 7.26 -15.78
N TYR A 89 -6.11 7.30 -14.46
CA TYR A 89 -7.14 6.82 -13.54
C TYR A 89 -7.85 8.02 -12.95
N GLU A 90 -9.13 8.16 -13.28
CA GLU A 90 -10.00 9.22 -12.76
C GLU A 90 -10.72 8.74 -11.50
N LEU A 91 -10.45 9.39 -10.37
CA LEU A 91 -11.07 9.05 -9.10
C LEU A 91 -12.46 9.68 -9.01
N LYS A 92 -13.49 8.84 -8.84
CA LYS A 92 -14.90 9.27 -8.81
C LYS A 92 -15.22 10.28 -7.71
N ASP A 93 -14.52 10.20 -6.58
CA ASP A 93 -14.81 11.00 -5.40
C ASP A 93 -14.19 12.41 -5.44
N ALA A 94 -13.15 12.64 -6.25
CA ALA A 94 -12.25 13.77 -6.00
C ALA A 94 -11.90 14.65 -7.21
N ASP A 95 -12.46 14.45 -8.41
CA ASP A 95 -11.99 15.17 -9.64
C ASP A 95 -10.45 15.12 -9.75
N ASP A 96 -9.88 14.06 -9.19
CA ASP A 96 -8.45 13.86 -9.02
C ASP A 96 -8.09 12.77 -10.01
N ARG A 97 -6.98 12.99 -10.70
CA ARG A 97 -6.47 12.07 -11.72
C ARG A 97 -5.05 11.71 -11.36
N VAL A 98 -4.79 10.41 -11.29
CA VAL A 98 -3.44 9.88 -11.25
C VAL A 98 -3.07 9.40 -12.64
N ILE A 99 -1.90 9.80 -13.10
CA ILE A 99 -1.36 9.45 -14.42
C ILE A 99 -0.27 8.42 -14.16
N ASP A 100 -0.42 7.24 -14.76
CA ASP A 100 0.53 6.14 -14.68
C ASP A 100 0.93 5.80 -13.24
N PRO A 101 -0.01 5.40 -12.36
CA PRO A 101 0.35 4.87 -11.05
C PRO A 101 1.24 3.63 -11.21
N ASP A 102 2.15 3.41 -10.27
CA ASP A 102 3.01 2.21 -10.25
C ASP A 102 2.23 0.99 -9.74
N PHE A 103 1.38 1.20 -8.74
CA PHE A 103 0.57 0.14 -8.12
C PHE A 103 -0.86 0.58 -7.83
N THR A 104 -1.77 -0.39 -7.78
CA THR A 104 -3.11 -0.23 -7.25
C THR A 104 -3.29 -1.15 -6.06
N ALA A 105 -3.95 -0.69 -5.01
CA ALA A 105 -4.23 -1.51 -3.85
C ALA A 105 -5.68 -1.36 -3.37
N SER A 106 -6.29 -2.46 -2.93
CA SER A 106 -7.71 -2.48 -2.60
C SER A 106 -7.98 -3.18 -1.27
N TRP A 107 -8.71 -2.52 -0.36
CA TRP A 107 -9.14 -3.12 0.90
C TRP A 107 -10.65 -3.05 1.08
N THR A 108 -11.20 -4.08 1.73
CA THR A 108 -12.61 -4.09 2.15
C THR A 108 -12.67 -4.05 3.68
N LEU A 109 -13.10 -2.92 4.22
CA LEU A 109 -13.31 -2.71 5.64
C LEU A 109 -14.73 -3.15 5.99
N SER A 110 -14.87 -4.30 6.65
CA SER A 110 -16.15 -4.77 7.19
C SER A 110 -16.20 -4.45 8.68
N ARG A 111 -17.21 -3.70 9.13
CA ARG A 111 -17.45 -3.57 10.58
C ARG A 111 -17.97 -4.91 11.12
N PRO A 112 -17.35 -5.50 12.16
CA PRO A 112 -17.95 -6.64 12.83
C PRO A 112 -19.27 -6.20 13.47
N ASN A 113 -20.33 -6.99 13.25
CA ASN A 113 -21.66 -6.76 13.80
C ASN A 113 -21.77 -7.26 15.24
#